data_AF-A0AAR2LPX0-F1
#
_entry.id   AF-A0AAR2LPX0-F1
#
_cell.length_a   1.000
_cell.length_b   1.000
_cell.length_c   1.000
_cell.angle_alpha   90.00
_cell.angle_beta   90.00
_cell.angle_gamma   90.00
#
_symmetry.space_group_name_H-M   'P 1'
#
loop_
_entity.id
_entity.type
_entity.pdbx_description
1 polymer ?
#
loop_
_entity_poly.entity_id
_entity_poly.type
_entity_poly.pdbx_seq_one_letter_code
_entity_poly.pdbx_strand_id
1 'polypeptide(L)'
;MPISMCTRELCVFSFYTLGVMSGAVEDVATGAEVVDLLVAMCRAALESSRKSIIFDPYPSVVDPFDPKALAFNPKKRSYDRLQKALDSIMSIREITQGSYVEIKKQMDKLDPLAHPLLQWIISSNRSHIVKLPVSRQLKFMHTTHQFLLLSSPPAKEARFRTARKLYGSTFAFHGSHIENWHSILRNGLVNASYTKLQLHGAAYGKGIYLSPISSISFGYSGRRNFACGYMSGLHCVLKQTSRFLQSRNLNCVALCEVITSKDLQKHGNIWVCPVPDHVCTRFFFVYEDGQVGDANINTQEPRIQREILRVIVTQSS
;
A
#
# COMPACT_ATOMS: atom_id res chain seq x y z
N MET A 1 -21.92 -2.51 7.94
CA MET A 1 -21.01 -3.67 7.76
C MET A 1 -20.09 -3.36 6.58
N PRO A 2 -18.76 -3.51 6.67
CA PRO A 2 -17.90 -3.37 5.50
C PRO A 2 -18.20 -4.54 4.57
N ILE A 3 -18.63 -4.25 3.34
CA ILE A 3 -18.96 -5.27 2.36
C ILE A 3 -17.65 -5.93 1.93
N SER A 4 -17.46 -7.21 2.28
CA SER A 4 -16.35 -7.96 1.72
C SER A 4 -16.63 -8.17 0.23
N MET A 5 -15.88 -7.50 -0.65
CA MET A 5 -15.99 -7.76 -2.09
C MET A 5 -15.62 -9.22 -2.36
N CYS A 6 -16.64 -10.02 -2.68
CA CYS A 6 -16.54 -11.41 -3.05
C CYS A 6 -15.86 -11.52 -4.42
N THR A 7 -14.83 -12.35 -4.54
CA THR A 7 -14.02 -12.51 -5.75
C THR A 7 -14.61 -13.53 -6.74
N ARG A 8 -15.74 -14.16 -6.41
CA ARG A 8 -16.43 -15.09 -7.31
C ARG A 8 -17.07 -14.30 -8.44
N GLU A 9 -16.94 -14.78 -9.67
CA GLU A 9 -17.50 -14.15 -10.87
C GLU A 9 -18.99 -13.79 -10.72
N LEU A 10 -19.81 -14.71 -10.19
CA LEU A 10 -21.23 -14.45 -9.91
C LEU A 10 -21.43 -13.30 -8.91
N CYS A 11 -20.59 -13.19 -7.88
CA CYS A 11 -20.65 -12.05 -6.98
C CYS A 11 -20.29 -10.77 -7.72
N VAL A 12 -19.20 -10.76 -8.50
CA VAL A 12 -18.73 -9.59 -9.26
C VAL A 12 -19.79 -9.11 -10.26
N PHE A 13 -20.39 -10.02 -11.02
CA PHE A 13 -21.47 -9.70 -11.97
C PHE A 13 -22.74 -9.22 -11.28
N SER A 14 -23.16 -9.85 -10.18
CA SER A 14 -24.31 -9.37 -9.39
C SER A 14 -24.02 -8.00 -8.77
N PHE A 15 -22.80 -7.77 -8.28
CA PHE A 15 -22.39 -6.48 -7.69
C PHE A 15 -22.36 -5.35 -8.73
N TYR A 16 -21.96 -5.66 -9.97
CA TYR A 16 -21.95 -4.71 -11.08
C TYR A 16 -23.36 -4.41 -11.59
N THR A 17 -24.16 -5.46 -11.82
CA THR A 17 -25.56 -5.35 -12.30
C THR A 17 -26.45 -4.56 -11.32
N LEU A 18 -26.18 -4.63 -10.02
CA LEU A 18 -26.93 -3.92 -8.99
C LEU A 18 -26.50 -2.45 -8.78
N GLY A 19 -25.52 -1.92 -9.53
CA GLY A 19 -25.08 -0.53 -9.40
C GLY A 19 -24.38 -0.19 -8.07
N VAL A 20 -23.98 -1.20 -7.29
CA VAL A 20 -23.35 -0.99 -5.97
C VAL A 20 -21.93 -0.43 -6.11
N MET A 21 -21.26 -0.65 -7.25
CA MET A 21 -19.96 -0.03 -7.53
C MET A 21 -20.05 1.48 -7.82
N SER A 22 -21.17 1.99 -8.35
CA SER A 22 -21.34 3.44 -8.50
C SER A 22 -21.50 4.15 -7.15
N GLY A 23 -22.20 3.53 -6.18
CA GLY A 23 -22.36 4.07 -4.83
C GLY A 23 -21.16 3.86 -3.90
N ALA A 24 -20.36 2.80 -4.08
CA ALA A 24 -19.18 2.57 -3.22
C ALA A 24 -18.05 3.58 -3.43
N VAL A 25 -18.03 4.29 -4.57
CA VAL A 25 -17.15 5.44 -4.80
C VAL A 25 -17.70 6.70 -4.10
N GLU A 26 -19.01 6.79 -3.91
CA GLU A 26 -19.67 7.87 -3.15
C GLU A 26 -19.43 7.71 -1.63
N ASP A 27 -19.34 6.47 -1.12
CA ASP A 27 -19.19 6.18 0.32
C ASP A 27 -17.76 6.14 0.87
N VAL A 28 -16.74 6.17 0.01
CA VAL A 28 -15.35 6.31 0.47
C VAL A 28 -14.81 7.62 -0.06
N ALA A 29 -14.91 8.67 0.76
CA ALA A 29 -14.16 9.93 0.62
C ALA A 29 -12.65 9.66 0.77
N THR A 30 -12.09 8.85 -0.13
CA THR A 30 -10.68 8.52 -0.20
C THR A 30 -9.97 9.77 -0.67
N GLY A 31 -9.14 10.36 0.19
CA GLY A 31 -8.38 11.54 -0.16
C GLY A 31 -7.57 11.33 -1.44
N ALA A 32 -7.47 12.36 -2.26
CA ALA A 32 -6.80 12.33 -3.56
C ALA A 32 -5.36 11.78 -3.50
N GLU A 33 -4.62 12.11 -2.45
CA GLU A 33 -3.27 11.60 -2.19
C GLU A 33 -3.23 10.08 -1.98
N VAL A 34 -4.27 9.51 -1.36
CA VAL A 34 -4.38 8.06 -1.18
C VAL A 34 -4.63 7.38 -2.52
N VAL A 35 -5.52 7.93 -3.34
CA VAL A 35 -5.81 7.38 -4.67
C VAL A 35 -4.53 7.40 -5.53
N ASP A 36 -3.80 8.52 -5.52
CA ASP A 36 -2.54 8.66 -6.26
C ASP A 36 -1.50 7.63 -5.80
N LEU A 37 -1.40 7.41 -4.48
CA LEU A 37 -0.52 6.38 -3.91
C LEU A 37 -0.90 4.96 -4.36
N LEU A 38 -2.19 4.61 -4.33
CA LEU A 38 -2.66 3.29 -4.73
C LEU A 38 -2.40 3.02 -6.23
N VAL A 39 -2.61 4.04 -7.07
CA VAL A 39 -2.28 3.98 -8.50
C VAL A 39 -0.77 3.84 -8.71
N ALA A 40 0.06 4.59 -7.97
CA ALA A 40 1.51 4.50 -8.04
C ALA A 40 2.03 3.10 -7.65
N MET A 41 1.49 2.49 -6.58
CA MET A 41 1.84 1.12 -6.19
C MET A 41 1.42 0.08 -7.22
N CYS A 42 0.20 0.22 -7.77
CA CYS A 42 -0.29 -0.65 -8.84
C CYS A 42 0.63 -0.57 -10.07
N ARG A 43 1.03 0.63 -10.46
CA ARG A 43 1.97 0.88 -11.55
C ARG A 43 3.32 0.24 -11.30
N ALA A 44 3.92 0.47 -10.12
CA ALA A 44 5.20 -0.14 -9.76
C ALA A 44 5.15 -1.68 -9.77
N ALA A 45 4.07 -2.27 -9.25
CA ALA A 45 3.86 -3.71 -9.28
C ALA A 45 3.78 -4.27 -10.70
N LEU A 46 3.17 -3.54 -11.63
CA LEU A 46 2.98 -3.95 -13.02
C LEU A 46 4.24 -3.78 -13.89
N GLU A 47 5.02 -2.74 -13.61
CA GLU A 47 6.30 -2.45 -14.24
C GLU A 47 7.41 -3.42 -13.75
N SER A 48 7.24 -4.05 -12.58
CA SER A 48 8.18 -5.02 -12.04
C SER A 48 8.34 -6.27 -12.93
N SER A 49 9.57 -6.78 -13.03
CA SER A 49 9.86 -8.10 -13.61
C SER A 49 9.20 -9.24 -12.83
N ARG A 50 8.85 -9.00 -11.55
CA ARG A 50 8.18 -9.97 -10.67
C ARG A 50 6.65 -9.85 -10.70
N LYS A 51 6.06 -9.05 -11.60
CA LYS A 51 4.60 -8.78 -11.67
C LYS A 51 3.74 -10.05 -11.58
N SER A 52 4.18 -11.16 -12.19
CA SER A 52 3.45 -12.44 -12.16
C SER A 52 3.30 -13.04 -10.76
N ILE A 53 4.18 -12.65 -9.83
CA ILE A 53 4.24 -13.12 -8.45
C ILE A 53 3.62 -12.09 -7.50
N ILE A 54 3.92 -10.80 -7.69
CA ILE A 54 3.61 -9.74 -6.70
C ILE A 54 2.39 -8.88 -7.06
N PHE A 55 1.93 -8.92 -8.32
CA PHE A 55 0.68 -8.26 -8.71
C PHE A 55 -0.51 -9.12 -8.27
N ASP A 56 -0.72 -9.18 -6.95
CA ASP A 56 -1.77 -9.96 -6.32
C ASP A 56 -2.45 -9.12 -5.22
N PRO A 57 -3.80 -9.00 -5.23
CA PRO A 57 -4.71 -9.56 -6.22
C PRO A 57 -4.58 -8.94 -7.62
N TYR A 58 -4.91 -9.76 -8.63
CA TYR A 58 -5.16 -9.30 -9.99
C TYR A 58 -6.63 -8.80 -10.11
N PRO A 59 -6.91 -7.74 -10.90
CA PRO A 59 -8.26 -7.20 -11.03
C PRO A 59 -9.27 -8.18 -11.61
N SER A 60 -10.48 -8.10 -11.06
CA SER A 60 -11.69 -8.70 -11.62
C SER A 60 -12.61 -7.56 -12.03
N VAL A 61 -12.58 -7.19 -13.31
CA VAL A 61 -13.34 -6.05 -13.85
C VAL A 61 -14.18 -6.54 -15.02
N VAL A 62 -15.48 -6.25 -14.96
CA VAL A 62 -16.46 -6.57 -16.01
C VAL A 62 -16.16 -5.74 -17.26
N ASP A 63 -16.33 -6.34 -18.43
CA ASP A 63 -16.20 -5.61 -19.69
C ASP A 63 -17.36 -4.61 -19.85
N PRO A 64 -17.09 -3.30 -20.03
CA PRO A 64 -18.13 -2.30 -20.25
C PRO A 64 -19.02 -2.56 -21.46
N PHE A 65 -18.54 -3.30 -22.47
CA PHE A 65 -19.27 -3.64 -23.68
C PHE A 65 -19.86 -5.05 -23.68
N ASP A 66 -19.41 -5.92 -22.76
CA ASP A 66 -19.96 -7.26 -22.55
C ASP A 66 -20.12 -7.57 -21.04
N PRO A 67 -21.30 -7.31 -20.46
CA PRO A 67 -21.57 -7.56 -19.04
C PRO A 67 -21.42 -9.02 -18.59
N LYS A 68 -21.29 -9.98 -19.52
CA LYS A 68 -21.09 -11.41 -19.23
C LYS A 68 -19.61 -11.80 -19.24
N ALA A 69 -18.72 -10.91 -19.66
CA ALA A 69 -17.29 -11.14 -19.72
C ALA A 69 -16.53 -10.28 -18.69
N LEU A 70 -15.35 -10.79 -18.29
CA LEU A 70 -14.39 -10.02 -17.52
C LEU A 70 -13.30 -9.51 -18.45
N ALA A 71 -13.19 -8.19 -18.58
CA ALA A 71 -12.07 -7.55 -19.28
C ALA A 71 -10.75 -7.75 -18.54
N PHE A 72 -10.78 -7.79 -17.20
CA PHE A 72 -9.67 -8.27 -16.39
C PHE A 72 -10.10 -9.50 -15.62
N ASN A 73 -9.46 -10.64 -15.92
CA ASN A 73 -9.77 -11.93 -15.32
C ASN A 73 -8.53 -12.51 -14.60
N PRO A 74 -8.59 -12.77 -13.28
CA PRO A 74 -7.47 -13.37 -12.55
C PRO A 74 -7.01 -14.75 -13.06
N LYS A 75 -7.90 -15.49 -13.73
CA LYS A 75 -7.62 -16.79 -14.36
C LYS A 75 -6.96 -16.66 -15.74
N LYS A 76 -7.16 -15.52 -16.42
CA LYS A 76 -6.60 -15.22 -17.75
C LYS A 76 -5.99 -13.81 -17.72
N ARG A 77 -4.80 -13.72 -17.10
CA ARG A 77 -4.14 -12.44 -16.83
C ARG A 77 -3.53 -11.86 -18.12
N SER A 78 -3.80 -10.58 -18.39
CA SER A 78 -3.18 -9.83 -19.48
C SER A 78 -2.59 -8.54 -18.91
N TYR A 79 -1.30 -8.58 -18.58
CA TYR A 79 -0.60 -7.44 -17.98
C TYR A 79 -0.44 -6.28 -18.96
N ASP A 80 -0.29 -6.55 -20.26
CA ASP A 80 -0.16 -5.49 -21.27
C ASP A 80 -1.47 -4.71 -21.45
N ARG A 81 -2.61 -5.41 -21.45
CA ARG A 81 -3.92 -4.74 -21.50
C ARG A 81 -4.17 -3.93 -20.24
N LEU A 82 -3.77 -4.46 -19.08
CA LEU A 82 -3.89 -3.79 -17.79
C LEU A 82 -3.02 -2.52 -17.75
N GLN A 83 -1.80 -2.58 -18.29
CA GLN A 83 -0.89 -1.44 -18.36
C GLN A 83 -1.49 -0.32 -19.20
N LYS A 84 -2.06 -0.64 -20.38
CA LYS A 84 -2.73 0.34 -21.24
C LYS A 84 -3.89 1.06 -20.55
N ALA A 85 -4.72 0.31 -19.81
CA ALA A 85 -5.80 0.91 -19.03
C ALA A 85 -5.27 1.80 -17.90
N LEU A 86 -4.22 1.36 -17.21
CA LEU A 86 -3.58 2.11 -16.13
C LEU A 86 -2.92 3.40 -16.62
N ASP A 87 -2.33 3.38 -17.82
CA ASP A 87 -1.74 4.55 -18.49
C ASP A 87 -2.78 5.58 -18.93
N SER A 88 -4.02 5.15 -19.07
CA SER A 88 -5.17 5.99 -19.44
C SER A 88 -5.89 6.58 -18.21
N ILE A 89 -5.46 6.24 -16.99
CA ILE A 89 -5.93 6.90 -15.77
C ILE A 89 -5.30 8.30 -15.72
N MET A 90 -6.14 9.32 -15.85
CA MET A 90 -5.76 10.73 -15.72
C MET A 90 -5.19 11.03 -14.32
N SER A 91 -4.46 12.15 -14.17
CA SER A 91 -3.86 12.46 -12.88
C SER A 91 -4.94 12.74 -11.83
N ILE A 92 -4.68 12.38 -10.57
CA ILE A 92 -5.69 12.57 -9.53
C ILE A 92 -5.98 14.06 -9.26
N ARG A 93 -5.05 14.97 -9.56
CA ARG A 93 -5.31 16.41 -9.45
C ARG A 93 -6.28 16.90 -10.53
N GLU A 94 -6.21 16.36 -11.74
CA GLU A 94 -7.22 16.62 -12.78
C GLU A 94 -8.58 16.05 -12.36
N ILE A 95 -8.59 14.87 -11.73
CA ILE A 95 -9.81 14.25 -11.19
C ILE A 95 -10.45 15.08 -10.06
N THR A 96 -9.67 15.80 -9.26
CA THR A 96 -10.22 16.62 -8.15
C THR A 96 -10.68 18.01 -8.58
N GLN A 97 -10.29 18.47 -9.76
CA GLN A 97 -10.62 19.79 -10.29
C GLN A 97 -11.85 19.78 -11.21
N GLY A 98 -12.19 18.63 -11.80
CA GLY A 98 -13.34 18.47 -12.69
C GLY A 98 -14.57 17.88 -12.02
N SER A 99 -15.72 17.96 -12.71
CA SER A 99 -16.89 17.15 -12.36
C SER A 99 -16.60 15.67 -12.66
N TYR A 100 -16.98 14.78 -11.75
CA TYR A 100 -16.81 13.33 -11.90
C TYR A 100 -17.33 12.81 -13.26
N VAL A 101 -18.46 13.33 -13.73
CA VAL A 101 -19.07 12.95 -15.02
C VAL A 101 -18.15 13.28 -16.19
N GLU A 102 -17.53 14.46 -16.18
CA GLU A 102 -16.63 14.90 -17.25
C GLU A 102 -15.32 14.11 -17.22
N ILE A 103 -14.77 13.88 -16.02
CA ILE A 103 -13.56 13.08 -15.82
C ILE A 103 -13.76 11.65 -16.32
N LYS A 104 -14.88 11.02 -15.95
CA LYS A 104 -15.23 9.69 -16.44
C LYS A 104 -15.33 9.68 -17.96
N LYS A 105 -16.04 10.66 -18.56
CA LYS A 105 -16.17 10.78 -20.00
C LYS A 105 -14.83 10.95 -20.71
N GLN A 106 -13.89 11.66 -20.10
CA GLN A 106 -12.53 11.81 -20.63
C GLN A 106 -11.73 10.51 -20.53
N MET A 107 -11.81 9.79 -19.41
CA MET A 107 -11.20 8.46 -19.27
C MET A 107 -11.77 7.46 -20.28
N ASP A 108 -13.10 7.40 -20.42
CA ASP A 108 -13.78 6.47 -21.33
C ASP A 108 -13.37 6.70 -22.80
N LYS A 109 -13.05 7.95 -23.17
CA LYS A 109 -12.51 8.29 -24.50
C LYS A 109 -11.09 7.77 -24.73
N LEU A 110 -10.25 7.73 -23.69
CA LEU A 110 -8.87 7.24 -23.78
C LEU A 110 -8.85 5.71 -23.73
N ASP A 111 -9.49 5.14 -22.72
CA ASP A 111 -9.67 3.71 -22.56
C ASP A 111 -10.92 3.43 -21.68
N PRO A 112 -11.92 2.71 -22.20
CA PRO A 112 -13.15 2.38 -21.47
C PRO A 112 -12.92 1.54 -20.20
N LEU A 113 -11.74 0.93 -20.03
CA LEU A 113 -11.36 0.21 -18.82
C LEU A 113 -10.61 1.08 -17.80
N ALA A 114 -10.21 2.30 -18.12
CA ALA A 114 -9.44 3.16 -17.19
C ALA A 114 -10.25 3.47 -15.93
N HIS A 115 -11.49 3.92 -16.10
CA HIS A 115 -12.37 4.25 -14.98
C HIS A 115 -12.77 2.99 -14.16
N PRO A 116 -13.26 1.89 -14.76
CA PRO A 116 -13.51 0.64 -14.03
C PRO A 116 -12.27 0.11 -13.27
N LEU A 117 -11.08 0.24 -13.85
CA LEU A 117 -9.84 -0.14 -13.19
C LEU A 117 -9.54 0.76 -11.99
N LEU A 118 -9.69 2.08 -12.13
CA LEU A 118 -9.52 3.02 -11.03
C LEU A 118 -10.48 2.71 -9.87
N GLN A 119 -11.75 2.45 -10.19
CA GLN A 119 -12.74 2.03 -9.20
C GLN A 119 -12.31 0.75 -8.48
N TRP A 120 -11.83 -0.25 -9.22
CA TRP A 120 -11.30 -1.47 -8.63
C TRP A 120 -10.10 -1.18 -7.72
N ILE A 121 -9.13 -0.35 -8.14
CA ILE A 121 -7.94 -0.02 -7.35
C ILE A 121 -8.35 0.55 -5.98
N ILE A 122 -9.29 1.49 -5.97
CA ILE A 122 -9.80 2.15 -4.77
C ILE A 122 -10.61 1.16 -3.91
N SER A 123 -11.59 0.48 -4.49
CA SER A 123 -12.55 -0.35 -3.74
C SER A 123 -11.93 -1.63 -3.16
N SER A 124 -10.91 -2.17 -3.83
CA SER A 124 -10.24 -3.38 -3.34
C SER A 124 -9.23 -3.07 -2.23
N ASN A 125 -8.99 -1.79 -1.89
CA ASN A 125 -8.10 -1.42 -0.80
C ASN A 125 -8.81 -1.61 0.55
N ARG A 126 -8.51 -2.71 1.23
CA ARG A 126 -9.13 -3.08 2.52
C ARG A 126 -8.42 -2.48 3.74
N SER A 127 -7.34 -1.75 3.53
CA SER A 127 -6.52 -1.20 4.63
C SER A 127 -7.10 0.07 5.26
N HIS A 128 -8.15 0.65 4.66
CA HIS A 128 -8.71 1.96 5.02
C HIS A 128 -7.59 2.96 5.35
N ILE A 129 -6.71 3.14 4.37
CA ILE A 129 -5.56 4.04 4.48
C ILE A 129 -6.05 5.50 4.42
N VAL A 130 -5.59 6.31 5.38
CA VAL A 130 -5.99 7.71 5.52
C VAL A 130 -4.75 8.57 5.65
N LYS A 131 -4.71 9.69 4.93
CA LYS A 131 -3.63 10.67 5.06
C LYS A 131 -3.67 11.31 6.45
N LEU A 132 -2.52 11.39 7.12
CA LEU A 132 -2.42 12.12 8.38
C LEU A 132 -2.40 13.64 8.13
N PRO A 133 -3.27 14.42 8.81
CA PRO A 133 -3.17 15.88 8.79
C PRO A 133 -1.86 16.30 9.46
N VAL A 134 -1.32 17.45 9.04
CA VAL A 134 -0.01 17.97 9.49
C VAL A 134 0.12 18.00 11.02
N SER A 135 -0.95 18.37 11.73
CA SER A 135 -0.98 18.43 13.20
C SER A 135 -0.79 17.07 13.89
N ARG A 136 -1.01 15.96 13.18
CA ARG A 136 -0.95 14.59 13.70
C ARG A 136 0.20 13.77 13.11
N GLN A 137 1.00 14.35 12.24
CA GLN A 137 2.16 13.67 11.66
C GLN A 137 3.21 13.36 12.75
N LEU A 138 3.89 12.24 12.56
CA LEU A 138 5.03 11.85 13.37
C LEU A 138 6.22 12.67 12.90
N LYS A 139 6.71 13.55 13.76
CA LYS A 139 7.71 14.57 13.39
C LYS A 139 9.02 13.95 12.97
N PHE A 140 9.41 12.85 13.61
CA PHE A 140 10.65 12.13 13.34
C PHE A 140 10.71 11.43 11.97
N MET A 141 9.59 11.37 11.23
CA MET A 141 9.56 10.73 9.92
C MET A 141 9.92 11.70 8.78
N HIS A 142 9.88 13.02 8.98
CA HIS A 142 10.30 14.04 8.00
C HIS A 142 9.79 13.85 6.56
N THR A 143 8.58 13.31 6.41
CA THR A 143 7.85 13.32 5.14
C THR A 143 6.46 13.86 5.36
N THR A 144 5.95 14.59 4.38
CA THR A 144 4.56 15.03 4.36
C THR A 144 3.63 13.88 3.99
N HIS A 145 4.12 12.82 3.33
CA HIS A 145 3.36 11.65 2.89
C HIS A 145 3.28 10.58 3.98
N GLN A 146 2.59 10.91 5.07
CA GLN A 146 2.30 9.98 6.17
C GLN A 146 0.85 9.54 6.13
N PHE A 147 0.64 8.24 6.26
CA PHE A 147 -0.68 7.62 6.22
C PHE A 147 -0.87 6.71 7.43
N LEU A 148 -2.10 6.65 7.91
CA LEU A 148 -2.56 5.75 8.95
C LEU A 148 -3.40 4.64 8.31
N LEU A 149 -3.16 3.39 8.69
CA LEU A 149 -3.93 2.24 8.25
C LEU A 149 -4.90 1.87 9.37
N LEU A 150 -6.18 2.14 9.15
CA LEU A 150 -7.21 2.01 10.18
C LEU A 150 -7.74 0.59 10.32
N SER A 151 -7.63 -0.24 9.27
CA SER A 151 -8.22 -1.57 9.30
C SER A 151 -7.30 -2.63 8.71
N SER A 152 -7.27 -3.78 9.37
CA SER A 152 -7.00 -5.07 8.73
C SER A 152 -8.33 -5.79 8.47
N PRO A 153 -8.38 -6.83 7.61
CA PRO A 153 -9.56 -7.68 7.49
C PRO A 153 -10.10 -8.07 8.89
N PRO A 154 -11.43 -8.00 9.16
CA PRO A 154 -11.98 -8.09 10.52
C PRO A 154 -11.49 -9.31 11.32
N ALA A 155 -11.38 -10.46 10.67
CA ALA A 155 -10.86 -11.67 11.29
C ALA A 155 -9.39 -11.56 11.72
N LYS A 156 -8.53 -10.91 10.91
CA LYS A 156 -7.12 -10.67 11.24
C LYS A 156 -6.99 -9.68 12.40
N GLU A 157 -7.73 -8.58 12.37
CA GLU A 157 -7.74 -7.59 13.46
C GLU A 157 -8.26 -8.19 14.77
N ALA A 158 -9.28 -9.05 14.72
CA ALA A 158 -9.78 -9.75 15.91
C ALA A 158 -8.70 -10.66 16.53
N ARG A 159 -7.99 -11.45 15.71
CA ARG A 159 -6.88 -12.30 16.18
C ARG A 159 -5.75 -11.47 16.77
N PHE A 160 -5.36 -10.38 16.11
CA PHE A 160 -4.34 -9.46 16.60
C PHE A 160 -4.73 -8.86 17.97
N ARG A 161 -5.97 -8.39 18.13
CA ARG A 161 -6.47 -7.83 19.40
C ARG A 161 -6.44 -8.85 20.54
N THR A 162 -6.84 -10.09 20.28
CA THR A 162 -6.76 -11.16 21.27
C THR A 162 -5.31 -11.43 21.69
N ALA A 163 -4.40 -11.55 20.72
CA ALA A 163 -2.98 -11.76 20.99
C ALA A 163 -2.35 -10.58 21.75
N ARG A 164 -2.72 -9.33 21.41
CA ARG A 164 -2.27 -8.12 22.10
C ARG A 164 -2.69 -8.08 23.56
N LYS A 165 -3.91 -8.48 23.88
CA LYS A 165 -4.38 -8.56 25.27
C LYS A 165 -3.59 -9.58 26.08
N LEU A 166 -3.19 -10.68 25.46
CA LEU A 166 -2.51 -11.79 26.13
C LEU A 166 -1.00 -11.55 26.30
N TYR A 167 -0.34 -11.00 25.29
CA TYR A 167 1.14 -10.93 25.23
C TYR A 167 1.69 -9.51 25.23
N GLY A 168 0.84 -8.49 25.11
CA GLY A 168 1.27 -7.13 24.84
C GLY A 168 1.69 -6.91 23.37
N SER A 169 2.08 -5.68 23.06
CA SER A 169 2.60 -5.29 21.76
C SER A 169 3.66 -4.19 21.88
N THR A 170 4.49 -4.09 20.85
CA THR A 170 5.46 -3.00 20.65
C THR A 170 5.41 -2.52 19.20
N PHE A 171 6.20 -1.51 18.84
CA PHE A 171 6.30 -1.02 17.47
C PHE A 171 7.64 -1.39 16.83
N ALA A 172 7.62 -1.69 15.54
CA ALA A 172 8.82 -1.90 14.73
C ALA A 172 8.56 -1.50 13.28
N PHE A 173 9.61 -1.09 12.58
CA PHE A 173 9.56 -0.75 11.17
C PHE A 173 9.68 -1.99 10.28
N HIS A 174 9.08 -1.91 9.10
CA HIS A 174 9.24 -2.86 8.00
C HIS A 174 9.45 -2.09 6.69
N GLY A 175 10.58 -2.32 6.03
CA GLY A 175 10.86 -1.79 4.70
C GLY A 175 10.56 -2.80 3.61
N SER A 176 9.99 -2.32 2.50
CA SER A 176 9.84 -3.11 1.28
C SER A 176 9.86 -2.19 0.06
N HIS A 177 10.31 -2.71 -1.08
CA HIS A 177 10.27 -2.00 -2.35
C HIS A 177 8.82 -1.63 -2.74
N ILE A 178 8.64 -0.50 -3.43
CA ILE A 178 7.31 0.05 -3.77
C ILE A 178 6.40 -0.97 -4.50
N GLU A 179 6.96 -1.79 -5.40
CA GLU A 179 6.22 -2.77 -6.18
C GLU A 179 5.53 -3.86 -5.34
N ASN A 180 5.99 -4.12 -4.11
CA ASN A 180 5.38 -5.11 -3.23
C ASN A 180 4.16 -4.56 -2.48
N TRP A 181 4.02 -3.22 -2.36
CA TRP A 181 2.99 -2.61 -1.53
C TRP A 181 1.58 -2.71 -2.11
N HIS A 182 1.44 -2.92 -3.43
CA HIS A 182 0.16 -3.31 -4.02
C HIS A 182 -0.42 -4.54 -3.33
N SER A 183 0.41 -5.56 -3.11
CA SER A 183 -0.02 -6.78 -2.43
C SER A 183 -0.11 -6.59 -0.92
N ILE A 184 0.90 -5.96 -0.30
CA ILE A 184 0.96 -5.80 1.16
C ILE A 184 -0.24 -5.00 1.70
N LEU A 185 -0.69 -3.95 1.01
CA LEU A 185 -1.86 -3.18 1.46
C LEU A 185 -3.18 -3.96 1.38
N ARG A 186 -3.26 -4.98 0.53
CA ARG A 186 -4.48 -5.75 0.28
C ARG A 186 -4.52 -7.06 1.08
N ASN A 187 -3.38 -7.73 1.19
CA ASN A 187 -3.22 -9.03 1.83
C ASN A 187 -2.58 -8.93 3.23
N GLY A 188 -1.99 -7.78 3.56
CA GLY A 188 -1.16 -7.60 4.74
C GLY A 188 0.26 -8.14 4.55
N LEU A 189 1.11 -7.90 5.54
CA LEU A 189 2.43 -8.54 5.60
C LEU A 189 2.27 -10.05 5.80
N VAL A 190 3.04 -10.81 5.03
CA VAL A 190 3.06 -12.28 5.03
C VAL A 190 4.46 -12.78 5.31
N ASN A 191 4.53 -13.98 5.89
CA ASN A 191 5.79 -14.70 6.03
C ASN A 191 6.23 -15.21 4.63
N ALA A 192 7.11 -14.44 3.98
CA ALA A 192 7.58 -14.74 2.63
C ALA A 192 8.74 -15.75 2.58
N SER A 193 9.32 -16.11 3.73
CA SER A 193 10.49 -16.99 3.79
C SER A 193 10.22 -18.36 3.15
N TYR A 194 11.14 -18.77 2.27
CA TYR A 194 11.11 -19.99 1.46
C TYR A 194 9.93 -20.08 0.48
N THR A 195 9.40 -18.93 0.06
CA THR A 195 8.35 -18.84 -0.97
C THR A 195 8.85 -18.04 -2.18
N LYS A 196 8.06 -18.03 -3.26
CA LYS A 196 8.33 -17.18 -4.44
C LYS A 196 8.35 -15.67 -4.13
N LEU A 197 7.79 -15.26 -2.99
CA LEU A 197 7.77 -13.87 -2.54
C LEU A 197 9.09 -13.44 -1.88
N GLN A 198 9.94 -14.39 -1.46
CA GLN A 198 11.21 -14.08 -0.80
C GLN A 198 12.14 -13.28 -1.73
N LEU A 199 12.52 -12.07 -1.31
CA LEU A 199 13.51 -11.24 -2.01
C LEU A 199 14.89 -11.30 -1.34
N HIS A 200 14.90 -11.30 -0.01
CA HIS A 200 16.11 -11.39 0.82
C HIS A 200 16.15 -12.73 1.55
N GLY A 201 17.35 -13.20 1.90
CA GLY A 201 17.53 -14.45 2.63
C GLY A 201 16.86 -14.44 4.01
N ALA A 202 16.55 -15.62 4.53
CA ALA A 202 15.95 -15.84 5.85
C ALA A 202 17.03 -16.16 6.91
N ALA A 203 18.01 -15.26 7.07
CA ALA A 203 19.23 -15.51 7.87
C ALA A 203 18.95 -15.81 9.36
N TYR A 204 17.87 -15.24 9.92
CA TYR A 204 17.44 -15.44 11.30
C TYR A 204 16.16 -16.26 11.39
N GLY A 205 15.91 -17.13 10.41
CA GLY A 205 14.76 -18.01 10.37
C GLY A 205 13.55 -17.45 9.62
N LYS A 206 12.47 -18.24 9.64
CA LYS A 206 11.28 -18.05 8.80
C LYS A 206 10.34 -17.00 9.42
N GLY A 207 10.15 -15.85 8.79
CA GLY A 207 9.20 -14.86 9.31
C GLY A 207 9.15 -13.55 8.55
N ILE A 208 8.33 -12.65 9.08
CA ILE A 208 8.29 -11.23 8.70
C ILE A 208 9.45 -10.54 9.43
N TYR A 209 10.36 -9.95 8.66
CA TYR A 209 11.52 -9.24 9.18
C TYR A 209 11.13 -7.79 9.51
N LEU A 210 11.46 -7.37 10.72
CA LEU A 210 11.14 -6.07 11.31
C LEU A 210 12.39 -5.52 12.01
N SER A 211 12.42 -4.22 12.26
CA SER A 211 13.47 -3.61 13.07
C SER A 211 12.92 -2.48 13.94
N PRO A 212 13.34 -2.36 15.21
CA PRO A 212 13.05 -1.16 15.97
C PRO A 212 13.79 0.08 15.43
N ILE A 213 14.83 -0.11 14.60
CA ILE A 213 15.64 0.96 14.03
C ILE A 213 15.17 1.30 12.61
N SER A 214 14.87 2.57 12.36
CA SER A 214 14.36 3.04 11.06
C SER A 214 15.35 2.82 9.91
N SER A 215 16.65 3.12 10.09
CA SER A 215 17.68 2.98 9.04
C SER A 215 17.80 1.57 8.47
N ILE A 216 17.64 0.54 9.32
CA ILE A 216 17.65 -0.85 8.88
C ILE A 216 16.51 -1.07 7.89
N SER A 217 15.29 -0.65 8.23
CA SER A 217 14.13 -0.79 7.35
C SER A 217 14.25 0.04 6.07
N PHE A 218 14.77 1.27 6.14
CA PHE A 218 15.04 2.08 4.95
C PHE A 218 15.97 1.37 3.95
N GLY A 219 16.93 0.58 4.43
CA GLY A 219 17.80 -0.24 3.57
C GLY A 219 17.03 -1.28 2.73
N TYR A 220 15.86 -1.73 3.20
CA TYR A 220 15.00 -2.71 2.50
C TYR A 220 13.87 -2.06 1.68
N SER A 221 13.78 -0.73 1.67
CA SER A 221 12.70 0.02 0.99
C SER A 221 12.97 0.36 -0.48
N GLY A 222 13.99 -0.27 -1.09
CA GLY A 222 14.37 0.01 -2.47
C GLY A 222 15.32 1.20 -2.64
N ARG A 223 15.97 1.64 -1.57
CA ARG A 223 17.01 2.68 -1.62
C ARG A 223 18.12 2.24 -2.58
N ARG A 224 18.18 2.86 -3.75
CA ARG A 224 19.40 2.84 -4.56
C ARG A 224 20.47 3.55 -3.74
N ASN A 225 21.53 2.86 -3.37
CA ASN A 225 22.74 3.52 -2.89
C ASN A 225 23.24 4.40 -4.03
N PHE A 226 22.85 5.68 -4.05
CA PHE A 226 23.62 6.69 -4.74
C PHE A 226 24.94 6.83 -3.95
N ALA A 227 25.86 5.91 -4.22
CA ALA A 227 27.26 6.24 -4.08
C ALA A 227 27.47 7.51 -4.92
N CYS A 228 28.04 8.53 -4.29
CA CYS A 228 28.44 9.77 -4.94
C CYS A 228 29.19 9.45 -6.24
N GLY A 229 28.50 9.67 -7.36
CA GLY A 229 29.04 9.65 -8.70
C GLY A 229 28.50 10.89 -9.38
N TYR A 230 29.21 12.00 -9.23
CA TYR A 230 29.10 13.13 -10.14
C TYR A 230 29.33 12.61 -11.57
N MET A 231 28.26 12.31 -12.29
CA MET A 231 28.26 12.36 -13.75
C MET A 231 26.86 12.63 -14.30
N SER A 232 26.74 13.86 -14.79
CA SER A 232 25.96 14.29 -15.95
C SER A 232 24.47 13.92 -15.98
N GLY A 233 23.66 14.88 -15.56
CA GLY A 233 22.86 15.64 -16.51
C GLY A 233 22.16 14.84 -17.61
N LEU A 234 21.10 14.13 -17.26
CA LEU A 234 19.91 14.12 -18.08
C LEU A 234 18.73 14.40 -17.16
N HIS A 235 18.46 15.69 -16.96
CA HIS A 235 17.18 16.15 -16.47
C HIS A 235 16.17 15.70 -17.54
N CYS A 236 15.63 14.49 -17.42
CA CYS A 236 14.37 14.18 -18.06
C CYS A 236 13.38 15.16 -17.43
N VAL A 237 13.17 16.29 -18.10
CA VAL A 237 12.04 17.19 -17.89
C VAL A 237 10.81 16.36 -18.28
N LEU A 238 10.43 15.43 -17.41
CA LEU A 238 9.09 14.89 -17.42
C LEU A 238 8.22 16.11 -17.12
N LYS A 239 7.46 16.52 -18.14
CA LYS A 239 6.35 17.48 -18.04
C LYS A 239 5.79 17.39 -16.63
N GLN A 240 5.74 18.51 -15.91
CA GLN A 240 5.12 18.60 -14.58
C GLN A 240 3.79 17.85 -14.61
N THR A 241 3.81 16.59 -14.19
CA THR A 241 2.60 15.79 -14.10
C THR A 241 1.90 16.30 -12.86
N SER A 242 0.65 16.65 -13.00
CA SER A 242 -0.31 17.08 -11.98
C SER A 242 -0.57 15.98 -10.92
N ARG A 243 0.47 15.32 -10.39
CA ARG A 243 0.40 14.25 -9.38
C ARG A 243 0.69 14.81 -7.98
N PHE A 244 0.13 14.16 -6.96
CA PHE A 244 0.44 14.49 -5.56
C PHE A 244 1.82 13.94 -5.19
N LEU A 245 2.17 12.77 -5.73
CA LEU A 245 3.52 12.21 -5.75
C LEU A 245 4.25 12.70 -7.01
N GLN A 246 5.23 13.56 -6.84
CA GLN A 246 5.94 14.22 -7.94
C GLN A 246 6.84 13.24 -8.68
N SER A 247 7.48 12.33 -7.96
CA SER A 247 8.45 11.37 -8.49
C SER A 247 7.84 10.01 -8.83
N ARG A 248 8.57 9.23 -9.63
CA ARG A 248 8.35 7.78 -9.79
C ARG A 248 9.29 6.97 -8.89
N ASN A 249 10.33 7.59 -8.36
CA ASN A 249 11.30 6.97 -7.46
C ASN A 249 10.83 7.15 -6.02
N LEU A 250 10.10 6.16 -5.52
CA LEU A 250 9.45 6.20 -4.22
C LEU A 250 10.04 5.14 -3.29
N ASN A 251 10.39 5.55 -2.07
CA ASN A 251 10.78 4.66 -0.99
C ASN A 251 9.65 4.59 0.04
N CYS A 252 9.32 3.37 0.46
CA CYS A 252 8.17 3.11 1.31
C CYS A 252 8.57 2.34 2.56
N VAL A 253 8.17 2.84 3.73
CA VAL A 253 8.38 2.16 5.03
C VAL A 253 7.05 2.08 5.77
N ALA A 254 6.78 0.91 6.36
CA ALA A 254 5.71 0.75 7.33
C ALA A 254 6.24 0.84 8.76
N LEU A 255 5.42 1.38 9.65
CA LEU A 255 5.55 1.18 11.10
C LEU A 255 4.43 0.26 11.54
N CYS A 256 4.81 -0.90 12.07
CA CYS A 256 3.94 -1.98 12.47
C CYS A 256 3.83 -2.04 13.99
N GLU A 257 2.65 -2.39 14.47
CA GLU A 257 2.43 -2.90 15.81
C GLU A 257 2.65 -4.43 15.79
N VAL A 258 3.47 -4.93 16.69
CA VAL A 258 3.97 -6.31 16.71
C VAL A 258 3.70 -6.92 18.08
N ILE A 259 3.10 -8.11 18.11
CA ILE A 259 2.81 -8.84 19.35
C ILE A 259 4.11 -9.32 19.99
N THR A 260 4.25 -9.11 21.29
CA THR A 260 5.43 -9.52 22.07
C THR A 260 5.29 -10.92 22.66
N SER A 261 4.80 -11.88 21.85
CA SER A 261 4.74 -13.30 22.23
C SER A 261 6.14 -13.93 22.18
N LYS A 262 6.26 -15.16 22.71
CA LYS A 262 7.47 -15.99 22.61
C LYS A 262 7.91 -16.28 21.18
N ASP A 263 7.03 -16.12 20.20
CA ASP A 263 7.32 -16.38 18.79
C ASP A 263 8.08 -15.23 18.13
N LEU A 264 8.06 -14.03 18.71
CA LEU A 264 8.82 -12.89 18.22
C LEU A 264 10.30 -13.07 18.55
N GLN A 265 11.08 -13.49 17.56
CA GLN A 265 12.52 -13.70 17.70
C GLN A 265 13.26 -12.37 17.54
N LYS A 266 14.14 -12.03 18.49
CA LYS A 266 14.92 -10.78 18.48
C LYS A 266 16.40 -11.09 18.39
N HIS A 267 17.02 -10.73 17.27
CA HIS A 267 18.45 -10.85 17.02
C HIS A 267 19.07 -9.44 16.96
N GLY A 268 19.29 -8.87 18.15
CA GLY A 268 19.65 -7.45 18.28
C GLY A 268 18.57 -6.54 17.71
N ASN A 269 18.91 -5.78 16.67
CA ASN A 269 18.01 -4.86 15.98
C ASN A 269 17.25 -5.49 14.81
N ILE A 270 17.37 -6.81 14.59
CA ILE A 270 16.62 -7.52 13.55
C ILE A 270 15.67 -8.48 14.23
N TRP A 271 14.38 -8.30 14.00
CA TRP A 271 13.31 -9.10 14.60
C TRP A 271 12.61 -9.93 13.54
N VAL A 272 12.25 -11.16 13.90
CA VAL A 272 11.58 -12.10 12.99
C VAL A 272 10.28 -12.56 13.64
N CYS A 273 9.16 -12.22 13.02
CA CYS A 273 7.84 -12.65 13.46
C CYS A 273 7.30 -13.75 12.52
N PRO A 274 7.27 -15.03 12.93
CA PRO A 274 6.85 -16.12 12.07
C PRO A 274 5.33 -16.12 11.81
N VAL A 275 4.55 -15.56 12.74
CA VAL A 275 3.07 -15.53 12.70
C VAL A 275 2.58 -14.22 12.06
N PRO A 276 1.98 -14.24 10.85
CA PRO A 276 1.52 -13.01 10.18
C PRO A 276 0.41 -12.25 10.91
N ASP A 277 -0.39 -12.96 11.70
CA ASP A 277 -1.45 -12.37 12.52
C ASP A 277 -0.91 -11.61 13.75
N HIS A 278 0.38 -11.74 14.05
CA HIS A 278 1.06 -11.00 15.13
C HIS A 278 1.67 -9.68 14.64
N VAL A 279 1.50 -9.33 13.37
CA VAL A 279 2.01 -8.08 12.78
C VAL A 279 0.86 -7.32 12.15
N CYS A 280 0.66 -6.07 12.60
CA CYS A 280 -0.32 -5.17 12.02
C CYS A 280 0.33 -3.86 11.61
N THR A 281 0.24 -3.51 10.33
CA THR A 281 0.73 -2.22 9.84
C THR A 281 -0.19 -1.11 10.36
N ARG A 282 0.38 -0.11 11.04
CA ARG A 282 -0.37 1.03 11.58
C ARG A 282 -0.10 2.31 10.79
N PHE A 283 1.14 2.54 10.40
CA PHE A 283 1.50 3.69 9.60
C PHE A 283 2.24 3.28 8.34
N PHE A 284 2.14 4.15 7.35
CA PHE A 284 2.83 4.02 6.08
C PHE A 284 3.41 5.37 5.68
N PHE A 285 4.68 5.37 5.31
CA PHE A 285 5.44 6.57 4.98
C PHE A 285 6.02 6.42 3.59
N VAL A 286 5.87 7.49 2.80
CA VAL A 286 6.37 7.56 1.43
C VAL A 286 7.39 8.68 1.34
N TYR A 287 8.49 8.41 0.65
CA TYR A 287 9.56 9.35 0.40
C TYR A 287 9.85 9.39 -1.09
N GLU A 288 10.21 10.57 -1.59
CA GLU A 288 10.53 10.78 -3.00
C GLU A 288 12.04 10.98 -3.17
N ASP A 289 12.59 10.52 -4.29
CA ASP A 289 13.93 10.89 -4.76
C ASP A 289 15.07 10.68 -3.75
N GLY A 290 15.02 9.54 -3.04
CA GLY A 290 16.07 9.16 -2.10
C GLY A 290 16.00 9.87 -0.74
N GLN A 291 14.98 10.70 -0.49
CA GLN A 291 14.67 11.22 0.84
C GLN A 291 14.40 10.05 1.81
N VAL A 292 14.73 10.28 3.08
CA VAL A 292 14.47 9.37 4.19
C VAL A 292 14.15 10.19 5.44
N GLY A 293 13.47 9.56 6.40
CA GLY A 293 13.30 10.13 7.74
C GLY A 293 14.58 10.06 8.56
N ASP A 294 14.47 10.35 9.86
CA ASP A 294 15.61 10.23 10.78
C ASP A 294 16.16 8.80 10.77
N ALA A 295 17.46 8.65 10.53
CA ALA A 295 18.12 7.34 10.39
C ALA A 295 18.27 6.58 11.72
N ASN A 296 18.19 7.28 12.85
CA ASN A 296 18.48 6.74 14.18
C ASN A 296 17.23 6.58 15.05
N ILE A 297 16.04 6.53 14.46
CA ILE A 297 14.82 6.36 15.24
C ILE A 297 14.76 4.94 15.76
N ASN A 298 14.70 4.83 17.09
CA ASN A 298 14.47 3.59 17.79
C ASN A 298 13.05 3.58 18.40
N THR A 299 12.18 2.71 17.89
CA THR A 299 10.80 2.58 18.37
C THR A 299 10.70 2.08 19.82
N GLN A 300 11.80 1.64 20.44
CA GLN A 300 11.83 1.24 21.84
C GLN A 300 12.09 2.43 22.78
N GLU A 301 12.41 3.61 22.26
CA GLU A 301 12.55 4.81 23.08
C GLU A 301 11.19 5.30 23.60
N PRO A 302 11.05 5.58 24.91
CA PRO A 302 9.77 6.04 25.48
C PRO A 302 9.21 7.31 24.85
N ARG A 303 10.08 8.20 24.34
CA ARG A 303 9.66 9.41 23.61
C ARG A 303 8.97 9.05 22.30
N ILE A 304 9.57 8.15 21.51
CA ILE A 304 9.05 7.71 20.22
C ILE A 304 7.74 6.95 20.40
N GLN A 305 7.66 6.04 21.38
CA GLN A 305 6.42 5.30 21.67
C GLN A 305 5.26 6.21 22.05
N ARG A 306 5.51 7.21 22.91
CA ARG A 306 4.48 8.20 23.28
C ARG A 306 3.96 8.97 22.07
N GLU A 307 4.83 9.36 21.15
CA GLU A 307 4.43 10.07 19.94
C GLU A 307 3.58 9.18 19.00
N ILE A 308 3.97 7.92 18.82
CA ILE A 308 3.20 6.92 18.05
C ILE A 308 1.81 6.71 18.67
N LEU A 309 1.75 6.42 19.98
CA LEU A 309 0.51 6.14 20.69
C LEU A 309 -0.43 7.34 20.70
N ARG A 310 0.09 8.56 20.84
CA ARG A 310 -0.71 9.80 20.74
C ARG A 310 -1.51 9.83 19.43
N VAL A 311 -0.91 9.41 18.31
CA VAL A 311 -1.59 9.43 17.01
C VAL A 311 -2.60 8.29 16.88
N ILE A 312 -2.31 7.09 17.40
CA ILE A 312 -3.25 5.95 17.33
C ILE A 312 -4.48 6.15 18.23
N VAL A 313 -4.28 6.58 19.48
CA VAL A 313 -5.36 6.66 20.49
C VAL A 313 -6.40 7.72 20.14
N THR A 314 -5.96 8.86 19.58
CA THR A 314 -6.84 9.98 19.18
C THR A 314 -7.76 9.69 17.98
N GLN A 315 -7.74 8.47 17.42
CA GLN A 315 -8.70 8.00 16.40
C GLN A 315 -9.75 7.02 16.95
N SER A 316 -9.55 6.50 18.17
CA SER A 316 -10.50 5.57 18.80
C SER A 316 -11.52 6.30 19.69
N SER A 317 -11.54 7.63 19.63
CA SER A 317 -12.41 8.55 20.40
C SER A 317 -13.41 9.21 19.46
#